data_AF-A0A2R8FA98-F1
#
_entry.id   AF-A0A2R8FA98-F1
#
_cell.length_a   1.000
_cell.length_b   1.000
_cell.length_c   1.000
_cell.angle_alpha   90.00
_cell.angle_beta   90.00
_cell.angle_gamma   90.00
#
_symmetry.space_group_name_H-M   'P 1'
#
loop_
_entity.id
_entity.type
_entity.pdbx_description
1 polymer ?
#
loop_
_entity_poly.entity_id
_entity_poly.type
_entity_poly.pdbx_seq_one_letter_code
_entity_poly.pdbx_strand_id
1 'polypeptide(L)'
;MDISHILEDLAYDEGILPREAIEAAIVKQMQITPYLLDILQDATQRVPEIVNDGSYQGHLYAMYLLAQFRESRALPLIIKLFAFEDDTPHAIAGDVLTEDLPRILASVCDDESLIKELIETPKINPYVKAAAISGLVTLVGSGKTSRDKTIRYFAELLNYRLEKYPSFAWDNLIAGICTLYPGELFYPISKAFDAGLVDLSFISMEDVENIIHEETIESCITTLCSSTELINDTLEEMEKWLEDFPIEP
;
A
#
# COMPACT_ATOMS: atom_id res chain seq x y z
N MET A 1 0.01 -11.15 -29.06
CA MET A 1 -0.07 -9.68 -28.95
C MET A 1 1.33 -9.07 -28.93
N ASP A 2 1.55 -7.98 -29.65
CA ASP A 2 2.82 -7.24 -29.64
C ASP A 2 2.84 -6.22 -28.48
N ILE A 3 4.04 -5.80 -28.04
CA ILE A 3 4.18 -4.95 -26.84
C ILE A 3 3.40 -3.64 -26.98
N SER A 4 3.41 -3.00 -28.16
CA SER A 4 2.68 -1.75 -28.38
C SER A 4 1.18 -1.91 -28.14
N HIS A 5 0.56 -2.95 -28.70
CA HIS A 5 -0.86 -3.21 -28.48
C HIS A 5 -1.16 -3.52 -27.01
N ILE A 6 -0.28 -4.27 -26.31
CA ILE A 6 -0.49 -4.54 -24.88
C ILE A 6 -0.52 -3.22 -24.09
N LEU A 7 0.42 -2.31 -24.38
CA LEU A 7 0.49 -1.03 -23.67
C LEU A 7 -0.70 -0.11 -24.00
N GLU A 8 -1.19 -0.14 -25.23
CA GLU A 8 -2.40 0.60 -25.64
C GLU A 8 -3.64 0.11 -24.87
N ASP A 9 -3.87 -1.20 -24.84
CA ASP A 9 -5.02 -1.81 -24.16
C ASP A 9 -4.96 -1.65 -22.63
N LEU A 10 -3.77 -1.54 -22.04
CA LEU A 10 -3.61 -1.25 -20.61
C LEU A 10 -3.74 0.24 -20.28
N ALA A 11 -3.64 1.15 -21.25
CA ALA A 11 -3.54 2.57 -20.96
C ALA A 11 -4.89 3.19 -20.56
N TYR A 12 -5.98 2.75 -21.17
CA TYR A 12 -7.29 3.38 -21.03
C TYR A 12 -8.36 2.37 -20.63
N ASP A 13 -9.21 2.78 -19.69
CA ASP A 13 -10.43 2.07 -19.33
C ASP A 13 -11.48 2.24 -20.41
N GLU A 14 -11.78 1.15 -21.10
CA GLU A 14 -12.87 1.07 -22.07
C GLU A 14 -14.17 0.50 -21.45
N GLY A 15 -14.24 0.40 -20.11
CA GLY A 15 -15.34 -0.23 -19.37
C GLY A 15 -15.29 -1.76 -19.39
N ILE A 16 -14.19 -2.34 -19.89
CA ILE A 16 -13.97 -3.78 -19.99
C ILE A 16 -12.54 -4.07 -19.54
N LEU A 17 -12.39 -5.03 -18.62
CA LEU A 17 -11.07 -5.51 -18.18
C LEU A 17 -10.27 -6.04 -19.38
N PRO A 18 -9.06 -5.50 -19.68
CA PRO A 18 -8.25 -5.94 -20.81
C PRO A 18 -7.51 -7.25 -20.49
N ARG A 19 -8.26 -8.34 -20.31
CA ARG A 19 -7.78 -9.65 -19.88
C ARG A 19 -6.63 -10.16 -20.75
N GLU A 20 -6.81 -10.14 -22.07
CA GLU A 20 -5.80 -10.60 -23.02
C GLU A 20 -4.49 -9.80 -22.92
N ALA A 21 -4.58 -8.49 -22.65
CA ALA A 21 -3.42 -7.62 -22.48
C ALA A 21 -2.67 -7.93 -21.18
N ILE A 22 -3.39 -8.12 -20.07
CA ILE A 22 -2.81 -8.49 -18.76
C ILE A 22 -2.10 -9.86 -18.87
N GLU A 23 -2.77 -10.87 -19.42
CA GLU A 23 -2.17 -12.20 -19.62
C GLU A 23 -0.94 -12.13 -20.53
N ALA A 24 -1.03 -11.39 -21.64
CA ALA A 24 0.08 -11.21 -22.56
C ALA A 24 1.25 -10.46 -21.90
N ALA A 25 0.99 -9.48 -21.04
CA ALA A 25 2.00 -8.78 -20.26
C ALA A 25 2.73 -9.73 -19.30
N ILE A 26 1.98 -10.58 -18.59
CA ILE A 26 2.54 -11.59 -17.68
C ILE A 26 3.43 -12.57 -18.44
N VAL A 27 2.96 -13.12 -19.57
CA VAL A 27 3.75 -14.04 -20.41
C VAL A 27 5.01 -13.36 -20.97
N LYS A 28 4.95 -12.05 -21.23
CA LYS A 28 6.04 -11.25 -21.80
C LYS A 28 6.82 -10.43 -20.77
N GLN A 29 6.80 -10.81 -19.49
CA GLN A 29 7.42 -10.11 -18.37
C GLN A 29 8.73 -9.39 -18.75
N MET A 30 9.78 -10.12 -19.14
CA MET A 30 11.10 -9.52 -19.45
C MET A 30 11.06 -8.43 -20.54
N GLN A 31 10.17 -8.57 -21.52
CA GLN A 31 10.06 -7.62 -22.63
C GLN A 31 9.24 -6.38 -22.23
N ILE A 32 8.21 -6.55 -21.40
CA ILE A 32 7.29 -5.45 -21.05
C ILE A 32 7.75 -4.64 -19.84
N THR A 33 8.46 -5.24 -18.89
CA THR A 33 8.97 -4.57 -17.67
C THR A 33 9.60 -3.19 -17.91
N PRO A 34 10.53 -2.97 -18.88
CA PRO A 34 11.09 -1.63 -19.09
C PRO A 34 10.02 -0.60 -19.47
N TYR A 35 9.02 -0.97 -20.26
CA TYR A 35 7.94 -0.07 -20.65
C TYR A 35 6.99 0.24 -19.50
N LEU A 36 6.72 -0.72 -18.61
CA LEU A 36 5.92 -0.47 -17.41
C LEU A 36 6.65 0.49 -16.44
N LEU A 37 7.97 0.36 -16.31
CA LEU A 37 8.78 1.32 -15.54
C LEU A 37 8.75 2.72 -16.17
N ASP A 38 8.83 2.80 -17.50
CA ASP A 38 8.72 4.07 -18.23
C ASP A 38 7.34 4.71 -18.04
N ILE A 39 6.25 3.91 -18.04
CA ILE A 39 4.90 4.39 -17.72
C ILE A 39 4.86 5.04 -16.33
N LEU A 40 5.41 4.38 -15.30
CA LEU A 40 5.45 4.98 -13.96
C LEU A 40 6.32 6.24 -13.91
N GLN A 41 7.46 6.22 -14.59
CA GLN A 41 8.36 7.37 -14.67
C GLN A 41 7.65 8.57 -15.32
N ASP A 42 6.96 8.36 -16.43
CA ASP A 42 6.17 9.37 -17.13
C ASP A 42 4.98 9.84 -16.31
N ALA A 43 4.30 8.95 -15.59
CA ALA A 43 3.22 9.30 -14.68
C ALA A 43 3.67 10.30 -13.62
N THR A 44 4.89 10.15 -13.08
CA THR A 44 5.45 11.13 -12.12
C THR A 44 5.65 12.53 -12.70
N GLN A 45 5.64 12.69 -14.03
CA GLN A 45 5.81 13.98 -14.71
C GLN A 45 4.49 14.56 -15.21
N ARG A 46 3.42 13.76 -15.27
CA ARG A 46 2.14 14.08 -15.89
C ARG A 46 0.96 13.96 -14.93
N VAL A 47 1.21 14.05 -13.63
CA VAL A 47 0.18 13.94 -12.58
C VAL A 47 -1.04 14.83 -12.84
N PRO A 48 -0.90 16.13 -13.22
CA PRO A 48 -2.07 16.94 -13.54
C PRO A 48 -2.90 16.43 -14.72
N GLU A 49 -2.27 15.77 -15.70
CA GLU A 49 -2.97 15.20 -16.85
C GLU A 49 -3.75 13.95 -16.43
N ILE A 50 -3.13 13.08 -15.62
CA ILE A 50 -3.76 11.87 -15.07
C ILE A 50 -5.00 12.23 -14.25
N VAL A 51 -4.90 13.23 -13.35
CA VAL A 51 -6.02 13.68 -12.53
C VAL A 51 -7.20 14.19 -13.38
N ASN A 52 -6.93 14.73 -14.57
CA ASN A 52 -7.96 15.26 -15.46
C ASN A 52 -8.47 14.23 -16.49
N ASP A 53 -7.83 13.07 -16.58
CA ASP A 53 -8.20 11.99 -17.50
C ASP A 53 -8.70 10.78 -16.72
N GLY A 54 -10.00 10.80 -16.40
CA GLY A 54 -10.64 9.71 -15.67
C GLY A 54 -10.68 8.37 -16.41
N SER A 55 -10.31 8.35 -17.70
CA SER A 55 -10.22 7.11 -18.47
C SER A 55 -8.82 6.48 -18.44
N TYR A 56 -7.79 7.23 -18.01
CA TYR A 56 -6.43 6.71 -17.99
C TYR A 56 -6.17 5.83 -16.77
N GLN A 57 -5.75 4.58 -17.01
CA GLN A 57 -5.45 3.57 -15.98
C GLN A 57 -4.04 2.97 -16.09
N GLY A 58 -3.25 3.42 -17.07
CA GLY A 58 -1.97 2.79 -17.42
C GLY A 58 -0.97 2.69 -16.26
N HIS A 59 -0.91 3.70 -15.39
CA HIS A 59 -0.03 3.65 -14.21
C HIS A 59 -0.49 2.64 -13.17
N LEU A 60 -1.79 2.42 -13.01
CA LEU A 60 -2.32 1.42 -12.08
C LEU A 60 -2.01 0.01 -12.56
N TYR A 61 -2.28 -0.31 -13.84
CA TYR A 61 -1.88 -1.61 -14.40
C TYR A 61 -0.37 -1.84 -14.33
N ALA A 62 0.44 -0.80 -14.60
CA ALA A 62 1.89 -0.89 -14.43
C ALA A 62 2.28 -1.20 -12.98
N MET A 63 1.63 -0.59 -11.98
CA MET A 63 1.86 -0.88 -10.56
C MET A 63 1.56 -2.34 -10.20
N TYR A 64 0.40 -2.87 -10.60
CA TYR A 64 0.04 -4.26 -10.31
C TYR A 64 0.97 -5.26 -10.99
N LEU A 65 1.25 -5.07 -12.29
CA LEU A 65 2.12 -5.97 -13.04
C LEU A 65 3.56 -5.94 -12.48
N LEU A 66 4.10 -4.75 -12.19
CA LEU A 66 5.44 -4.64 -11.59
C LEU A 66 5.49 -5.22 -10.18
N ALA A 67 4.41 -5.08 -9.40
CA ALA A 67 4.25 -5.76 -8.12
C ALA A 67 4.28 -7.27 -8.29
N GLN A 68 3.47 -7.84 -9.19
CA GLN A 68 3.48 -9.27 -9.54
C GLN A 68 4.86 -9.76 -9.96
N PHE A 69 5.58 -8.96 -10.75
CA PHE A 69 6.93 -9.27 -11.21
C PHE A 69 8.00 -9.13 -10.14
N ARG A 70 7.66 -8.59 -8.95
CA ARG A 70 8.60 -8.25 -7.88
C ARG A 70 9.72 -7.32 -8.37
N GLU A 71 9.38 -6.38 -9.27
CA GLU A 71 10.35 -5.48 -9.87
C GLU A 71 10.66 -4.31 -8.91
N SER A 72 11.75 -4.41 -8.17
CA SER A 72 12.09 -3.44 -7.12
C SER A 72 12.49 -2.06 -7.62
N ARG A 73 12.85 -1.91 -8.90
CA ARG A 73 13.05 -0.58 -9.52
C ARG A 73 11.77 0.26 -9.55
N ALA A 74 10.59 -0.35 -9.37
CA ALA A 74 9.32 0.36 -9.32
C ALA A 74 9.12 1.12 -8.00
N LEU A 75 9.65 0.64 -6.87
CA LEU A 75 9.43 1.24 -5.55
C LEU A 75 9.69 2.76 -5.50
N PRO A 76 10.86 3.29 -5.93
CA PRO A 76 11.11 4.73 -5.91
C PRO A 76 10.16 5.53 -6.82
N LEU A 77 9.71 4.94 -7.94
CA LEU A 77 8.77 5.59 -8.85
C LEU A 77 7.38 5.69 -8.23
N ILE A 78 6.91 4.61 -7.61
CA ILE A 78 5.63 4.58 -6.89
C ILE A 78 5.66 5.56 -5.72
N ILE A 79 6.71 5.56 -4.90
CA ILE A 79 6.82 6.52 -3.79
C ILE A 79 6.76 7.96 -4.30
N LYS A 80 7.48 8.28 -5.37
CA LYS A 80 7.44 9.61 -5.99
C LYS A 80 6.05 9.97 -6.53
N LEU A 81 5.32 9.00 -7.07
CA LEU A 81 3.96 9.20 -7.60
C LEU A 81 2.93 9.50 -6.50
N PHE A 82 3.14 9.02 -5.27
CA PHE A 82 2.23 9.20 -4.15
C PHE A 82 2.69 10.25 -3.12
N ALA A 83 3.91 10.80 -3.25
CA ALA A 83 4.47 11.76 -2.29
C ALA A 83 3.90 13.19 -2.43
N PHE A 84 2.61 13.34 -2.18
CA PHE A 84 1.87 14.61 -2.22
C PHE A 84 1.23 14.94 -0.86
N GLU A 85 1.04 16.23 -0.59
CA GLU A 85 0.40 16.71 0.65
C GLU A 85 -1.13 16.72 0.57
N ASP A 86 -1.68 16.93 -0.63
CA ASP A 86 -3.11 17.11 -0.91
C ASP A 86 -3.78 15.80 -1.35
N ASP A 87 -4.97 15.89 -1.95
CA ASP A 87 -5.77 14.74 -2.41
C ASP A 87 -5.28 14.14 -3.74
N THR A 88 -4.18 14.63 -4.32
CA THR A 88 -3.59 14.06 -5.54
C THR A 88 -3.43 12.54 -5.48
N PRO A 89 -2.93 11.92 -4.39
CA PRO A 89 -2.79 10.46 -4.32
C PRO A 89 -4.11 9.72 -4.48
N HIS A 90 -5.20 10.25 -3.92
CA HIS A 90 -6.53 9.68 -4.09
C HIS A 90 -7.06 9.95 -5.50
N ALA A 91 -6.85 11.15 -6.05
CA ALA A 91 -7.31 11.50 -7.38
C ALA A 91 -6.69 10.63 -8.50
N ILE A 92 -5.46 10.15 -8.33
CA ILE A 92 -4.80 9.28 -9.32
C ILE A 92 -4.99 7.79 -9.07
N ALA A 93 -5.37 7.36 -7.86
CA ALA A 93 -5.39 5.93 -7.50
C ALA A 93 -6.75 5.44 -7.02
N GLY A 94 -7.68 6.33 -6.69
CA GLY A 94 -8.95 5.98 -6.08
C GLY A 94 -8.74 5.11 -4.84
N ASP A 95 -9.43 3.98 -4.81
CA ASP A 95 -9.42 3.02 -3.70
C ASP A 95 -8.14 2.18 -3.64
N VAL A 96 -7.37 2.11 -4.74
CA VAL A 96 -6.04 1.46 -4.75
C VAL A 96 -5.14 2.07 -3.68
N LEU A 97 -5.28 3.37 -3.39
CA LEU A 97 -4.51 4.06 -2.35
C LEU A 97 -4.63 3.37 -0.98
N THR A 98 -5.83 2.93 -0.60
CA THR A 98 -6.11 2.39 0.73
C THR A 98 -6.17 0.87 0.74
N GLU A 99 -6.59 0.25 -0.34
CA GLU A 99 -6.84 -1.20 -0.39
C GLU A 99 -5.59 -1.98 -0.84
N ASP A 100 -4.93 -1.53 -1.91
CA ASP A 100 -3.89 -2.33 -2.58
C ASP A 100 -2.48 -1.75 -2.54
N LEU A 101 -2.33 -0.43 -2.39
CA LEU A 101 -1.03 0.22 -2.27
C LEU A 101 -0.14 -0.42 -1.19
N PRO A 102 -0.64 -0.84 0.00
CA PRO A 102 0.18 -1.56 0.98
C PRO A 102 0.84 -2.82 0.39
N ARG A 103 0.05 -3.65 -0.32
CA ARG A 103 0.51 -4.91 -0.92
C ARG A 103 1.41 -4.65 -2.12
N ILE A 104 1.12 -3.63 -2.92
CA ILE A 104 1.96 -3.19 -4.04
C ILE A 104 3.34 -2.76 -3.53
N LEU A 105 3.39 -1.85 -2.54
CA LEU A 105 4.64 -1.40 -1.92
C LEU A 105 5.44 -2.58 -1.36
N ALA A 106 4.79 -3.47 -0.61
CA ALA A 106 5.44 -4.67 -0.07
C ALA A 106 5.96 -5.62 -1.17
N SER A 107 5.26 -5.73 -2.29
CA SER A 107 5.62 -6.62 -3.40
C SER A 107 6.91 -6.16 -4.09
N VAL A 108 7.06 -4.85 -4.33
CA VAL A 108 8.25 -4.25 -4.98
C VAL A 108 9.34 -3.83 -3.99
N CYS A 109 9.16 -4.10 -2.70
CA CYS A 109 10.15 -3.75 -1.68
C CYS A 109 11.22 -4.84 -1.52
N ASP A 110 12.47 -4.47 -1.80
CA ASP A 110 13.69 -5.21 -1.43
C ASP A 110 14.28 -4.71 -0.10
N ASP A 111 14.21 -3.39 0.14
CA ASP A 111 14.64 -2.74 1.38
C ASP A 111 13.61 -1.69 1.81
N GLU A 112 13.32 -1.66 3.10
CA GLU A 112 12.24 -0.85 3.68
C GLU A 112 12.62 0.62 3.88
N SER A 113 13.85 1.06 3.57
CA SER A 113 14.31 2.43 3.87
C SER A 113 13.48 3.50 3.17
N LEU A 114 13.12 3.31 1.90
CA LEU A 114 12.30 4.29 1.17
C LEU A 114 10.86 4.36 1.72
N ILE A 115 10.30 3.23 2.14
CA ILE A 115 8.97 3.20 2.78
C ILE A 115 9.01 3.97 4.11
N LYS A 116 10.07 3.78 4.90
CA LYS A 116 10.28 4.53 6.15
C LYS A 116 10.46 6.02 5.91
N GLU A 117 11.24 6.40 4.91
CA GLU A 117 11.44 7.80 4.52
C GLU A 117 10.11 8.46 4.15
N LEU A 118 9.24 7.76 3.40
CA LEU A 118 7.92 8.25 3.05
C LEU A 118 7.04 8.51 4.28
N ILE A 119 7.03 7.60 5.26
CA ILE A 119 6.26 7.75 6.51
C ILE A 119 6.74 8.96 7.31
N GLU A 120 8.06 9.13 7.39
CA GLU A 120 8.75 10.17 8.18
C GLU A 120 8.69 11.55 7.51
N THR A 121 8.49 11.60 6.19
CA THR A 121 8.43 12.86 5.44
C THR A 121 7.27 13.72 5.96
N PRO A 122 7.52 14.96 6.44
CA PRO A 122 6.48 15.84 6.93
C PRO A 122 5.44 16.13 5.84
N LYS A 123 4.19 16.38 6.26
CA LYS A 123 3.10 16.82 5.38
C LYS A 123 2.72 15.91 4.21
N ILE A 124 3.20 14.68 4.12
CA ILE A 124 2.63 13.70 3.17
C ILE A 124 1.19 13.36 3.59
N ASN A 125 0.32 13.19 2.59
CA ASN A 125 -1.06 12.80 2.77
C ASN A 125 -1.17 11.60 3.75
N PRO A 126 -2.05 11.68 4.76
CA PRO A 126 -2.10 10.69 5.82
C PRO A 126 -2.51 9.28 5.34
N TYR A 127 -3.26 9.16 4.24
CA TYR A 127 -3.59 7.87 3.64
C TYR A 127 -2.37 7.22 2.97
N VAL A 128 -1.48 8.01 2.38
CA VAL A 128 -0.22 7.50 1.82
C VAL A 128 0.69 6.99 2.94
N LYS A 129 0.78 7.72 4.06
CA LYS A 129 1.53 7.25 5.23
C LYS A 129 0.91 5.99 5.84
N ALA A 130 -0.42 5.93 5.94
CA ALA A 130 -1.12 4.74 6.40
C ALA A 130 -0.81 3.55 5.47
N ALA A 131 -0.89 3.71 4.16
CA ALA A 131 -0.57 2.65 3.21
C ALA A 131 0.88 2.16 3.34
N ALA A 132 1.83 3.07 3.55
CA ALA A 132 3.23 2.73 3.80
C ALA A 132 3.41 1.95 5.13
N ILE A 133 2.72 2.35 6.20
CA ILE A 133 2.71 1.64 7.50
C ILE A 133 2.13 0.23 7.35
N SER A 134 0.99 0.10 6.68
CA SER A 134 0.38 -1.20 6.37
C SER A 134 1.30 -2.05 5.51
N GLY A 135 2.01 -1.46 4.55
CA GLY A 135 3.03 -2.15 3.75
C GLY A 135 4.13 -2.77 4.62
N LEU A 136 4.57 -2.12 5.70
CA LEU A 136 5.52 -2.70 6.66
C LEU A 136 4.92 -3.90 7.42
N VAL A 137 3.62 -3.89 7.71
CA VAL A 137 2.91 -5.04 8.29
C VAL A 137 2.82 -6.18 7.27
N THR A 138 2.48 -5.87 6.01
CA THR A 138 2.48 -6.83 4.90
C THR A 138 3.85 -7.48 4.71
N LEU A 139 4.95 -6.74 4.85
CA LEU A 139 6.31 -7.31 4.80
C LEU A 139 6.56 -8.32 5.93
N VAL A 140 5.97 -8.13 7.12
CA VAL A 140 6.06 -9.12 8.21
C VAL A 140 5.25 -10.36 7.84
N GLY A 141 4.00 -10.18 7.41
CA GLY A 141 3.12 -11.29 7.04
C GLY A 141 3.62 -12.11 5.86
N SER A 142 4.30 -11.48 4.90
CA SER A 142 4.93 -12.16 3.77
C SER A 142 6.31 -12.75 4.09
N GLY A 143 6.77 -12.65 5.35
CA GLY A 143 8.07 -13.14 5.79
C GLY A 143 9.30 -12.40 5.23
N LYS A 144 9.12 -11.20 4.64
CA LYS A 144 10.21 -10.38 4.09
C LYS A 144 10.96 -9.60 5.18
N THR A 145 10.32 -9.33 6.32
CA THR A 145 10.94 -8.69 7.50
C THR A 145 10.45 -9.36 8.78
N SER A 146 11.11 -9.11 9.91
CA SER A 146 10.70 -9.69 11.20
C SER A 146 9.80 -8.75 12.00
N ARG A 147 8.84 -9.32 12.72
CA ARG A 147 7.98 -8.57 13.66
C ARG A 147 8.81 -7.69 14.59
N ASP A 148 9.85 -8.24 15.23
CA ASP A 148 10.64 -7.48 16.21
C ASP A 148 11.36 -6.27 15.60
N LYS A 149 11.75 -6.34 14.32
CA LYS A 149 12.34 -5.20 13.61
C LYS A 149 11.28 -4.12 13.35
N THR A 150 10.08 -4.53 12.93
CA THR A 150 8.96 -3.64 12.66
C THR A 150 8.40 -3.00 13.94
N ILE A 151 8.19 -3.77 15.02
CA ILE A 151 7.73 -3.25 16.32
C ILE A 151 8.73 -2.24 16.89
N ARG A 152 10.03 -2.51 16.78
CA ARG A 152 11.05 -1.52 17.16
C ARG A 152 10.84 -0.22 16.39
N TYR A 153 10.69 -0.28 15.08
CA TYR A 153 10.43 0.90 14.25
C TYR A 153 9.11 1.61 14.59
N PHE A 154 8.04 0.87 14.85
CA PHE A 154 6.76 1.45 15.28
C PHE A 154 6.87 2.16 16.62
N ALA A 155 7.69 1.65 17.55
CA ALA A 155 8.04 2.39 18.77
C ALA A 155 8.71 3.74 18.45
N GLU A 156 9.52 3.80 17.40
CA GLU A 156 10.16 5.03 16.94
C GLU A 156 9.16 6.04 16.39
N LEU A 157 8.22 5.58 15.55
CA LEU A 157 7.10 6.39 15.05
C LEU A 157 6.26 6.96 16.20
N LEU A 158 5.83 6.10 17.14
CA LEU A 158 5.02 6.51 18.30
C LEU A 158 5.69 7.58 19.15
N ASN A 159 7.01 7.49 19.35
CA ASN A 159 7.69 8.38 20.29
C ASN A 159 8.21 9.65 19.61
N TYR A 160 8.77 9.57 18.41
CA TYR A 160 9.58 10.67 17.88
C TYR A 160 9.54 10.90 16.36
N ARG A 161 9.24 9.89 15.54
CA ARG A 161 9.34 10.05 14.07
C ARG A 161 8.04 10.46 13.39
N LEU A 162 6.88 9.99 13.87
CA LEU A 162 5.60 10.38 13.27
C LEU A 162 5.18 11.77 13.78
N GLU A 163 4.74 12.62 12.86
CA GLU A 163 4.29 13.98 13.14
C GLU A 163 3.17 13.98 14.21
N LYS A 164 3.29 14.84 15.22
CA LYS A 164 2.37 14.91 16.37
C LYS A 164 1.10 15.69 16.03
N TYR A 165 0.44 15.26 14.96
CA TYR A 165 -0.85 15.78 14.50
C TYR A 165 -1.82 14.60 14.30
N PRO A 166 -3.04 14.67 14.86
CA PRO A 166 -4.04 13.61 14.69
C PRO A 166 -4.32 13.37 13.21
N SER A 167 -4.20 12.13 12.75
CA SER A 167 -4.40 11.79 11.35
C SER A 167 -4.56 10.29 11.16
N PHE A 168 -5.09 9.88 10.00
CA PHE A 168 -5.26 8.47 9.65
C PHE A 168 -3.97 7.64 9.73
N ALA A 169 -2.80 8.28 9.61
CA ALA A 169 -1.51 7.63 9.82
C ALA A 169 -1.30 7.14 11.27
N TRP A 170 -1.82 7.87 12.26
CA TRP A 170 -1.80 7.46 13.66
C TRP A 170 -2.74 6.28 13.89
N ASP A 171 -3.97 6.38 13.39
CA ASP A 171 -4.99 5.35 13.54
C ASP A 171 -4.49 4.01 12.98
N ASN A 172 -3.94 4.07 11.76
CA ASN A 172 -3.38 2.90 11.09
C ASN A 172 -2.07 2.41 11.72
N LEU A 173 -1.28 3.28 12.37
CA LEU A 173 -0.13 2.86 13.17
C LEU A 173 -0.57 2.00 14.36
N ILE A 174 -1.60 2.43 15.10
CA ILE A 174 -2.11 1.65 16.24
C ILE A 174 -2.70 0.32 15.74
N ALA A 175 -3.50 0.34 14.67
CA ALA A 175 -4.04 -0.89 14.08
C ALA A 175 -2.93 -1.85 13.62
N GLY A 176 -1.90 -1.35 12.93
CA GLY A 176 -0.76 -2.17 12.51
C GLY A 176 0.04 -2.74 13.69
N ILE A 177 0.18 -2.01 14.79
CA ILE A 177 0.78 -2.54 16.03
C ILE A 177 -0.10 -3.63 16.63
N CYS A 178 -1.42 -3.45 16.65
CA CYS A 178 -2.38 -4.44 17.10
C CYS A 178 -2.30 -5.74 16.28
N THR A 179 -2.17 -5.64 14.96
CA THR A 179 -1.93 -6.79 14.07
C THR A 179 -0.63 -7.53 14.41
N LEU A 180 0.39 -6.81 14.91
CA LEU A 180 1.69 -7.36 15.31
C LEU A 180 1.82 -7.68 16.81
N TYR A 181 0.70 -7.67 17.53
CA TYR A 181 0.60 -7.72 18.99
C TYR A 181 1.16 -6.48 19.73
N PRO A 182 0.32 -5.72 20.46
CA PRO A 182 0.67 -4.39 20.97
C PRO A 182 1.36 -4.36 22.35
N GLY A 183 1.50 -5.52 23.03
CA GLY A 183 1.84 -5.56 24.46
C GLY A 183 3.10 -4.79 24.87
N GLU A 184 4.16 -4.82 24.06
CA GLU A 184 5.41 -4.08 24.33
C GLU A 184 5.26 -2.56 24.19
N LEU A 185 4.29 -2.11 23.39
CA LEU A 185 4.06 -0.71 23.06
C LEU A 185 2.84 -0.13 23.77
N PHE A 186 2.21 -0.87 24.70
CA PHE A 186 1.02 -0.44 25.42
C PHE A 186 1.14 0.97 26.02
N TYR A 187 2.25 1.26 26.70
CA TYR A 187 2.46 2.57 27.32
C TYR A 187 2.67 3.71 26.29
N PRO A 188 3.53 3.57 25.27
CA PRO A 188 3.56 4.49 24.13
C PRO A 188 2.20 4.70 23.44
N ILE A 189 1.41 3.64 23.25
CA ILE A 189 0.06 3.71 22.67
C ILE A 189 -0.86 4.53 23.57
N SER A 190 -0.88 4.26 24.87
CA SER A 190 -1.70 5.00 25.85
C SER A 190 -1.42 6.50 25.79
N LYS A 191 -0.14 6.89 25.66
CA LYS A 191 0.24 8.31 25.49
C LYS A 191 -0.30 8.93 24.20
N ALA A 192 -0.39 8.17 23.12
CA ALA A 192 -0.96 8.67 21.87
C ALA A 192 -2.46 8.94 22.01
N PHE A 193 -3.18 8.05 22.71
CA PHE A 193 -4.59 8.25 23.07
C PHE A 193 -4.78 9.47 23.99
N ASP A 194 -4.00 9.58 25.07
CA ASP A 194 -4.06 10.73 26.00
C ASP A 194 -3.76 12.07 25.31
N ALA A 195 -2.91 12.05 24.28
CA ALA A 195 -2.58 13.22 23.47
C ALA A 195 -3.62 13.55 22.39
N GLY A 196 -4.69 12.75 22.25
CA GLY A 196 -5.73 12.93 21.25
C GLY A 196 -5.25 12.74 19.81
N LEU A 197 -4.21 11.91 19.61
CA LEU A 197 -3.62 11.67 18.28
C LEU A 197 -4.37 10.60 17.46
N VAL A 198 -5.28 9.86 18.09
CA VAL A 198 -5.99 8.70 17.52
C VAL A 198 -7.48 8.98 17.45
N ASP A 199 -8.10 8.68 16.32
CA ASP A 199 -9.55 8.67 16.13
C ASP A 199 -10.17 7.44 16.81
N LEU A 200 -10.92 7.69 17.88
CA LEU A 200 -11.58 6.66 18.68
C LEU A 200 -12.69 5.91 17.91
N SER A 201 -13.15 6.44 16.78
CA SER A 201 -14.11 5.75 15.91
C SER A 201 -13.45 4.70 15.02
N PHE A 202 -12.14 4.80 14.81
CA PHE A 202 -11.36 3.82 14.04
C PHE A 202 -10.79 2.71 14.93
N ILE A 203 -10.17 3.07 16.05
CA ILE A 203 -9.61 2.12 17.01
C ILE A 203 -9.65 2.71 18.42
N SER A 204 -10.16 1.93 19.37
CA SER A 204 -10.28 2.33 20.77
C SER A 204 -9.17 1.72 21.63
N MET A 205 -8.99 2.28 22.83
CA MET A 205 -8.07 1.69 23.82
C MET A 205 -8.58 0.32 24.32
N GLU A 206 -9.89 0.11 24.32
CA GLU A 206 -10.51 -1.18 24.66
C GLU A 206 -10.10 -2.26 23.65
N ASP A 207 -10.05 -1.94 22.34
CA ASP A 207 -9.58 -2.88 21.31
C ASP A 207 -8.12 -3.30 21.56
N VAL A 208 -7.26 -2.35 21.95
CA VAL A 208 -5.85 -2.61 22.28
C VAL A 208 -5.74 -3.53 23.50
N GLU A 209 -6.50 -3.24 24.56
CA GLU A 209 -6.52 -4.05 25.78
C GLU A 209 -7.05 -5.46 25.53
N ASN A 210 -8.12 -5.60 24.75
CA ASN A 210 -8.70 -6.89 24.38
C ASN A 210 -7.67 -7.77 23.67
N ILE A 211 -6.90 -7.23 22.70
CA ILE A 211 -5.84 -7.99 22.03
C ILE A 211 -4.75 -8.43 23.02
N ILE A 212 -4.35 -7.59 23.97
CA ILE A 212 -3.34 -7.96 24.98
C ILE A 212 -3.84 -9.10 25.88
N HIS A 213 -5.13 -9.11 26.20
CA HIS A 213 -5.75 -10.07 27.10
C HIS A 213 -6.12 -11.39 26.42
N GLU A 214 -6.55 -11.34 25.17
CA GLU A 214 -7.13 -12.48 24.45
C GLU A 214 -6.14 -13.16 23.50
N GLU A 215 -5.16 -12.42 22.98
CA GLU A 215 -4.23 -12.92 21.97
C GLU A 215 -2.80 -13.11 22.50
N THR A 216 -2.01 -13.84 21.71
CA THR A 216 -0.57 -13.98 21.91
C THR A 216 0.17 -13.51 20.66
N ILE A 217 1.46 -13.19 20.79
CA ILE A 217 2.32 -12.88 19.63
C ILE A 217 2.20 -13.98 18.56
N GLU A 218 2.25 -15.25 18.97
CA GLU A 218 2.17 -16.39 18.04
C GLU A 218 0.83 -16.44 17.30
N SER A 219 -0.30 -16.21 18.00
CA SER A 219 -1.63 -16.17 17.40
C SER A 219 -1.76 -15.04 16.37
N CYS A 220 -1.38 -13.81 16.74
CA CYS A 220 -1.44 -12.65 15.85
C CYS A 220 -0.60 -12.88 14.58
N ILE A 221 0.63 -13.39 14.74
CA ILE A 221 1.53 -13.63 13.60
C ILE A 221 1.03 -14.79 12.74
N THR A 222 0.46 -15.84 13.32
CA THR A 222 -0.15 -16.94 12.56
C THR A 222 -1.31 -16.42 11.70
N THR A 223 -2.20 -15.64 12.29
CA THR A 223 -3.33 -15.00 11.58
C THR A 223 -2.84 -14.08 10.46
N LEU A 224 -1.86 -13.21 10.74
CA LEU A 224 -1.27 -12.32 9.75
C LEU A 224 -0.65 -13.10 8.58
N CYS A 225 0.22 -14.08 8.86
CA CYS A 225 0.87 -14.87 7.81
C CYS A 225 -0.12 -15.68 6.96
N SER A 226 -1.23 -16.13 7.56
CA SER A 226 -2.26 -16.90 6.84
C SER A 226 -3.14 -16.05 5.93
N SER A 227 -3.25 -14.75 6.20
CA SER A 227 -4.10 -13.80 5.47
C SER A 227 -3.31 -12.86 4.56
N THR A 228 -1.98 -12.80 4.71
CA THR A 228 -1.14 -11.90 3.93
C THR A 228 -0.85 -12.48 2.56
N GLU A 229 -1.30 -11.77 1.53
CA GLU A 229 -0.94 -12.03 0.15
C GLU A 229 -0.20 -10.81 -0.43
N LEU A 230 0.84 -11.08 -1.21
CA LEU A 230 1.42 -10.08 -2.11
C LEU A 230 0.61 -10.11 -3.41
N ILE A 231 0.81 -9.12 -4.29
CA ILE A 231 0.17 -9.12 -5.61
C ILE A 231 0.72 -10.31 -6.41
N ASN A 232 0.00 -11.43 -6.49
CA ASN A 232 0.52 -12.66 -7.11
C ASN A 232 -0.02 -12.87 -8.52
N ASP A 233 -1.25 -12.41 -8.77
CA ASP A 233 -1.92 -12.50 -10.05
C ASP A 233 -2.74 -11.24 -10.30
N THR A 234 -2.21 -10.34 -11.14
CA THR A 234 -2.86 -9.08 -11.49
C THR A 234 -4.25 -9.30 -12.08
N LEU A 235 -4.44 -10.37 -12.86
CA LEU A 235 -5.75 -10.62 -13.47
C LEU A 235 -6.77 -10.95 -12.38
N GLU A 236 -6.41 -11.86 -11.46
CA GLU A 236 -7.28 -12.24 -10.34
C GLU A 236 -7.60 -11.05 -9.43
N GLU A 237 -6.60 -10.18 -9.14
CA GLU A 237 -6.84 -8.97 -8.36
C GLU A 237 -7.89 -8.08 -9.06
N MET A 238 -7.72 -7.80 -10.34
CA MET A 238 -8.65 -6.95 -11.09
C MET A 238 -10.04 -7.56 -11.26
N GLU A 239 -10.14 -8.89 -11.30
CA GLU A 239 -11.44 -9.57 -11.30
C GLU A 239 -12.19 -9.38 -9.99
N LYS A 240 -11.51 -9.49 -8.84
CA LYS A 240 -12.12 -9.26 -7.52
C LYS A 240 -12.69 -7.84 -7.41
N TRP A 241 -11.95 -6.84 -7.89
CA TRP A 241 -12.43 -5.45 -7.94
C TRP A 241 -13.76 -5.30 -8.69
N LEU A 242 -13.93 -6.01 -9.81
CA LEU A 242 -15.18 -5.96 -10.59
C LEU A 242 -16.34 -6.70 -9.91
N GLU A 243 -16.05 -7.72 -9.10
CA GLU A 243 -17.07 -8.41 -8.31
C GLU A 243 -17.56 -7.55 -7.14
N ASP A 244 -16.65 -6.85 -6.47
CA ASP A 244 -16.95 -5.98 -5.33
C ASP A 244 -17.58 -4.64 -5.77
N PHE A 245 -17.22 -4.14 -6.95
CA PHE A 245 -17.72 -2.89 -7.54
C PHE A 245 -18.21 -3.11 -8.98
N PRO A 246 -19.38 -3.74 -9.17
CA PRO A 246 -19.89 -4.01 -10.50
C PRO A 246 -20.15 -2.71 -11.27
N ILE A 247 -19.62 -2.62 -12.48
CA ILE A 247 -19.91 -1.53 -13.41
C ILE A 247 -21.41 -1.64 -13.77
N GLU A 248 -22.22 -0.66 -13.33
CA GLU A 248 -23.62 -0.60 -13.73
C GLU A 248 -23.74 -0.43 -15.25
N PRO A 249 -24.63 -1.19 -15.91
CA PRO A 249 -24.76 -1.23 -17.38
C PRO A 249 -25.34 0.06 -18.00
#